data_AF-A0A750N393-F1
#
_entry.id   AF-A0A750N393-F1
#
_cell.length_a   1.000
_cell.length_b   1.000
_cell.length_c   1.000
_cell.angle_alpha   90.00
_cell.angle_beta   90.00
_cell.angle_gamma   90.00
#
_symmetry.space_group_name_H-M   'P 1'
#
loop_
_entity.id
_entity.type
_entity.pdbx_description
1 polymer ?
#
loop_
_entity_poly.entity_id
_entity_poly.type
_entity_poly.pdbx_seq_one_letter_code
_entity_poly.pdbx_strand_id
1 'polypeptide(L)'
;MLRMTPIASAVLLLLLGIDAHAAEETFDTNFMMGGMKGERVSDFRLDDNQPLPGQYDIDIYVNKQWRGKYDITIKDNPDDTCLSRDALTRLGINIQALDKQNECPT
;
A
#
# COMPACT_ATOMS: atom_id res chain seq x y z
N MET A 1 -51.69 -2.37 2.61
CA MET A 1 -50.93 -1.35 1.84
C MET A 1 -50.53 -0.26 2.81
N LEU A 2 -49.23 -0.07 3.05
CA LEU A 2 -48.74 0.92 4.02
C LEU A 2 -48.97 2.33 3.45
N ARG A 3 -49.92 3.10 4.01
CA ARG A 3 -50.14 4.50 3.63
C ARG A 3 -49.14 5.38 4.36
N MET A 4 -48.05 5.73 3.71
CA MET A 4 -47.13 6.76 4.22
C MET A 4 -47.78 8.14 4.10
N THR A 5 -47.67 8.95 5.15
CA THR A 5 -48.11 10.34 5.11
C THR A 5 -47.17 11.15 4.23
N PRO A 6 -47.63 12.24 3.58
CA PRO A 6 -46.78 13.06 2.72
C PRO A 6 -45.56 13.62 3.46
N ILE A 7 -45.69 13.85 4.77
CA ILE A 7 -44.59 14.27 5.65
C ILE A 7 -43.53 13.17 5.77
N ALA A 8 -43.94 11.90 5.96
CA ALA A 8 -43.01 10.78 6.03
C ALA A 8 -42.25 10.59 4.71
N SER A 9 -42.92 10.78 3.56
CA SER A 9 -42.27 10.74 2.25
C SER A 9 -41.28 11.89 2.05
N ALA A 10 -41.60 13.10 2.51
CA ALA A 10 -40.70 14.25 2.43
C ALA A 10 -39.45 14.07 3.29
N VAL A 11 -39.60 13.54 4.50
CA VAL A 11 -38.46 13.22 5.39
C VAL A 11 -37.57 12.15 4.78
N LEU A 12 -38.15 11.10 4.18
CA LEU A 12 -37.38 10.05 3.51
C LEU A 12 -36.60 10.57 2.30
N LEU A 13 -37.20 11.45 1.50
CA LEU A 13 -36.52 12.10 0.36
C LEU A 13 -35.35 12.99 0.81
N LEU A 14 -35.52 13.73 1.90
CA LEU A 14 -34.44 14.55 2.49
C LEU A 14 -33.29 13.68 3.01
N LEU A 15 -33.61 12.53 3.62
CA LEU A 15 -32.62 11.57 4.10
C LEU A 15 -31.91 10.79 2.97
N LEU A 16 -32.43 10.78 1.74
CA LEU A 16 -31.76 10.17 0.59
C LEU A 16 -30.89 11.17 -0.19
N GLY A 17 -31.10 12.48 0.01
CA GLY A 17 -30.33 13.54 -0.65
C GLY A 17 -29.10 14.00 0.12
N ILE A 18 -28.79 13.37 1.26
CA ILE A 18 -27.54 13.60 1.98
C ILE A 18 -26.46 12.68 1.42
N ASP A 19 -25.68 13.17 0.45
CA ASP A 19 -24.41 12.53 0.19
C ASP A 19 -23.54 12.71 1.43
N ALA A 20 -23.42 11.65 2.22
CA ALA A 20 -22.43 11.56 3.27
C ALA A 20 -21.07 11.52 2.57
N HIS A 21 -20.54 12.69 2.24
CA HIS A 21 -19.15 12.83 1.85
C HIS A 21 -18.32 12.38 3.04
N ALA A 22 -17.92 11.11 3.03
CA ALA A 22 -16.87 10.64 3.92
C ALA A 22 -15.67 11.53 3.61
N ALA A 23 -15.28 12.36 4.59
CA ALA A 23 -14.07 13.16 4.47
C ALA A 23 -12.93 12.18 4.18
N GLU A 24 -12.20 12.42 3.10
CA GLU A 24 -10.99 11.67 2.81
C GLU A 24 -10.04 11.82 4.00
N GLU A 25 -9.46 10.70 4.47
CA GLU A 25 -8.47 10.73 5.54
C GLU A 25 -7.30 11.61 5.07
N THR A 26 -7.04 12.70 5.78
CA THR A 26 -5.98 13.66 5.45
C THR A 26 -4.97 13.74 6.59
N PHE A 27 -3.69 13.90 6.25
CA PHE A 27 -2.60 14.05 7.21
C PHE A 27 -2.10 15.49 7.20
N ASP A 28 -2.03 16.13 8.38
CA ASP A 28 -1.45 17.47 8.51
C ASP A 28 0.08 17.39 8.44
N THR A 29 0.62 17.83 7.29
CA THR A 29 2.06 17.79 7.00
C THR A 29 2.89 18.74 7.87
N ASN A 30 2.27 19.64 8.65
CA ASN A 30 2.99 20.50 9.60
C ASN A 30 3.60 19.72 10.77
N PHE A 31 3.09 18.51 11.05
CA PHE A 31 3.67 17.59 12.02
C PHE A 31 4.89 16.83 11.48
N MET A 32 5.13 16.86 10.17
CA MET A 32 6.32 16.23 9.59
C MET A 32 7.59 17.02 9.88
N MET A 33 8.72 16.33 9.85
CA MET A 33 10.06 16.92 10.04
C MET A 33 10.83 16.91 8.72
N GLY A 34 11.83 17.78 8.61
CA GLY A 34 12.67 17.89 7.41
C GLY A 34 11.92 18.51 6.22
N GLY A 35 12.29 18.11 5.01
CA GLY A 35 11.80 18.71 3.76
C GLY A 35 10.31 18.50 3.48
N MET A 36 9.61 17.67 4.26
CA MET A 36 8.18 17.42 4.12
C MET A 36 7.32 18.33 5.00
N LYS A 37 7.93 19.12 5.90
CA LYS A 37 7.19 19.97 6.84
C LYS A 37 6.45 21.09 6.11
N GLY A 38 5.12 21.08 6.20
CA GLY A 38 4.27 22.11 5.58
C GLY A 38 4.16 22.01 4.06
N GLU A 39 4.71 20.94 3.46
CA GLU A 39 4.52 20.66 2.04
C GLU A 39 3.05 20.33 1.78
N ARG A 40 2.47 20.88 0.71
CA ARG A 40 1.07 20.67 0.34
C ARG A 40 0.91 19.32 -0.35
N VAL A 41 1.13 18.23 0.38
CA VAL A 41 0.89 16.88 -0.11
C VAL A 41 -0.56 16.52 0.21
N SER A 42 -1.48 16.81 -0.71
CA SER A 42 -2.89 16.42 -0.57
C SER A 42 -3.08 14.90 -0.56
N ASP A 43 -2.11 14.16 -1.09
CA ASP A 43 -2.16 12.70 -1.29
C ASP A 43 -1.00 11.96 -0.61
N PHE A 44 -0.58 12.38 0.59
CA PHE A 44 0.27 11.49 1.40
C PHE A 44 -0.59 10.35 1.95
N ARG A 45 -0.92 9.40 1.08
CA ARG A 45 -1.64 8.19 1.41
C ARG A 45 -0.61 7.11 1.65
N LEU A 46 -0.46 6.70 2.90
CA LEU A 46 0.15 5.41 3.20
C LEU A 46 -0.83 4.37 2.65
N ASP A 47 -0.56 3.87 1.45
CA ASP A 47 -1.28 2.71 0.94
C ASP A 47 -0.87 1.52 1.81
N ASP A 48 -1.77 1.04 2.65
CA ASP A 48 -1.53 -0.08 3.55
C ASP A 48 -1.10 -1.37 2.81
N ASN A 49 -1.31 -1.42 1.49
CA ASN A 49 -0.96 -2.58 0.67
C ASN A 49 0.46 -2.54 0.11
N GLN A 50 1.15 -1.39 0.11
CA GLN A 50 2.47 -1.28 -0.51
C GLN A 50 3.44 -0.33 0.22
N PRO A 51 4.72 -0.72 0.35
CA PRO A 51 5.73 0.12 0.96
C PRO A 51 6.02 1.36 0.10
N LEU A 52 6.43 2.45 0.74
CA LEU A 52 7.00 3.59 0.05
C LEU A 52 8.31 3.20 -0.65
N PRO A 53 8.69 3.87 -1.74
CA PRO A 53 9.99 3.68 -2.37
C PRO A 53 11.11 4.10 -1.41
N GLY A 54 12.20 3.34 -1.40
CA GLY A 54 13.32 3.60 -0.49
C GLY A 54 14.09 2.35 -0.10
N GLN A 55 15.12 2.55 0.74
CA GLN A 55 15.94 1.45 1.25
C GLN A 55 15.40 0.97 2.60
N TYR A 56 15.22 -0.33 2.72
CA TYR A 56 14.69 -1.00 3.91
C TYR A 56 15.64 -2.10 4.37
N ASP A 57 15.85 -2.18 5.69
CA ASP A 57 16.47 -3.32 6.35
C ASP A 57 15.35 -4.27 6.80
N ILE A 58 15.21 -5.42 6.11
CA ILE A 58 14.10 -6.37 6.32
C ILE A 58 14.57 -7.78 6.68
N ASP A 59 13.78 -8.48 7.50
CA ASP A 59 13.93 -9.92 7.72
C ASP A 59 13.18 -10.71 6.65
N ILE A 60 13.89 -11.60 5.95
CA ILE A 60 13.29 -12.45 4.91
C ILE A 60 12.99 -13.84 5.49
N TYR A 61 11.76 -14.29 5.26
CA TYR A 61 11.29 -15.63 5.63
C TYR A 61 10.95 -16.43 4.38
N VAL A 62 11.45 -17.66 4.29
CA VAL A 62 11.11 -18.62 3.22
C VAL A 62 10.47 -19.83 3.86
N ASN A 63 9.27 -20.20 3.40
CA ASN A 63 8.47 -21.29 3.99
C ASN A 63 8.30 -21.13 5.51
N LYS A 64 8.02 -19.89 5.95
CA LYS A 64 7.85 -19.49 7.37
C LYS A 64 9.11 -19.64 8.23
N GLN A 65 10.27 -19.90 7.63
CA GLN A 65 11.55 -19.96 8.33
C GLN A 65 12.37 -18.71 8.04
N TRP A 66 12.91 -18.08 9.08
CA TRP A 66 13.83 -16.96 8.93
C TRP A 66 15.09 -17.38 8.17
N ARG A 67 15.47 -16.60 7.15
CA ARG A 67 16.63 -16.84 6.29
C ARG A 67 17.69 -15.74 6.38
N GLY A 68 17.43 -14.71 7.17
CA GLY A 68 18.36 -13.62 7.42
C GLY A 68 17.75 -12.25 7.18
N LYS A 69 18.61 -11.26 7.35
CA LYS A 69 18.33 -9.83 7.26
C LYS A 69 18.99 -9.24 6.02
N TYR A 70 18.27 -8.42 5.27
CA TYR A 70 18.66 -7.93 3.94
C TYR A 70 18.31 -6.46 3.76
N ASP A 71 19.23 -5.72 3.14
CA ASP A 71 18.96 -4.38 2.64
C ASP A 71 18.33 -4.47 1.26
N ILE A 72 17.06 -4.07 1.14
CA ILE A 72 16.30 -4.07 -0.11
C ILE A 72 15.90 -2.64 -0.47
N THR A 73 16.10 -2.28 -1.74
CA THR A 73 15.62 -1.00 -2.27
C THR A 73 14.30 -1.22 -3.00
N ILE A 74 13.22 -0.72 -2.42
CA ILE A 74 11.89 -0.65 -3.02
C ILE A 74 11.89 0.47 -4.05
N LYS A 75 11.47 0.16 -5.27
CA LYS A 75 11.36 1.14 -6.37
C LYS A 75 10.05 1.93 -6.30
N ASP A 76 9.94 2.95 -7.15
CA ASP A 76 8.73 3.78 -7.29
C ASP A 76 7.47 2.96 -7.56
N ASN A 77 7.59 1.93 -8.40
CA ASN A 77 6.60 0.87 -8.53
C ASN A 77 7.09 -0.38 -7.78
N PRO A 78 6.41 -0.81 -6.70
CA PRO A 78 6.81 -1.97 -5.90
C PRO A 78 6.93 -3.27 -6.71
N ASP A 79 6.10 -3.46 -7.75
CA ASP A 79 6.14 -4.64 -8.62
C ASP A 79 7.45 -4.75 -9.43
N ASP A 80 8.17 -3.63 -9.60
CA ASP A 80 9.47 -3.61 -10.26
C ASP A 80 10.64 -3.92 -9.29
N THR A 81 10.36 -4.13 -8.01
CA THR A 81 11.38 -4.44 -6.99
C THR A 81 11.74 -5.91 -6.99
N CYS A 82 13.02 -6.23 -7.18
CA CYS A 82 13.48 -7.60 -7.35
C CYS A 82 14.71 -7.92 -6.50
N LEU A 83 14.75 -9.15 -5.99
CA LEU A 83 15.92 -9.69 -5.31
C LEU A 83 16.95 -10.15 -6.34
N SER A 84 18.23 -9.88 -6.09
CA SER A 84 19.31 -10.38 -6.95
C SER A 84 19.40 -11.91 -6.92
N ARG A 85 19.91 -12.54 -8.00
CA ARG A 85 20.13 -14.00 -8.04
C ARG A 85 21.01 -14.50 -6.89
N ASP A 86 21.99 -13.71 -6.47
CA ASP A 86 22.84 -14.03 -5.32
C ASP A 86 22.02 -14.05 -4.01
N ALA A 87 21.11 -13.10 -3.82
CA ALA A 87 20.21 -13.10 -2.67
C ALA A 87 19.29 -14.32 -2.69
N LEU A 88 18.67 -14.63 -3.83
CA LEU A 88 17.82 -15.83 -3.99
C LEU A 88 18.59 -17.13 -3.68
N THR A 89 19.84 -17.22 -4.12
CA THR A 89 20.71 -18.38 -3.85
C THR A 89 21.00 -18.51 -2.35
N ARG A 90 21.33 -17.41 -1.66
CA ARG A 90 21.53 -17.40 -0.19
C ARG A 90 20.28 -17.76 0.59
N LEU A 91 19.10 -17.41 0.07
CA LEU A 91 17.82 -17.80 0.63
C LEU A 91 17.53 -19.31 0.45
N GLY A 92 18.30 -20.01 -0.39
CA GLY A 92 18.15 -21.44 -0.69
C GLY A 92 17.13 -21.73 -1.78
N ILE A 93 16.83 -20.76 -2.64
CA ILE A 93 15.91 -20.91 -3.77
C ILE A 93 16.65 -21.55 -4.96
N ASN A 94 16.02 -22.54 -5.59
CA ASN A 94 16.56 -23.17 -6.80
C ASN A 94 16.34 -22.26 -8.02
N ILE A 95 17.30 -21.39 -8.28
CA ILE A 95 17.25 -20.41 -9.37
C ILE A 95 17.26 -21.04 -10.77
N GLN A 96 17.78 -22.26 -10.95
CA GLN A 96 17.77 -22.94 -12.26
C GLN A 96 16.35 -23.31 -12.70
N ALA A 97 15.45 -23.53 -11.75
CA ALA A 97 14.04 -23.76 -12.03
C ALA A 97 13.31 -22.46 -12.45
N LEU A 98 13.89 -21.28 -12.16
CA LEU A 98 13.31 -19.97 -12.43
C LEU A 98 13.71 -19.38 -13.79
N ASP A 99 14.73 -19.93 -14.46
CA ASP A 99 15.24 -19.45 -15.76
C ASP A 99 14.21 -19.50 -16.92
N LYS A 100 13.01 -20.00 -16.66
CA LYS A 100 11.88 -20.05 -17.62
C LYS A 100 10.83 -18.96 -17.39
N GLN A 101 10.95 -18.15 -16.34
CA GLN A 101 10.00 -17.11 -15.99
C GLN A 101 10.62 -15.73 -16.24
N ASN A 102 10.01 -14.95 -17.13
CA ASN A 102 10.49 -13.60 -17.50
C ASN A 102 10.11 -12.51 -16.48
N GLU A 103 9.56 -12.90 -15.33
CA GLU A 103 9.16 -11.99 -14.25
C GLU A 103 10.21 -12.13 -13.12
N CYS A 104 11.14 -11.18 -13.16
CA CYS A 104 12.34 -11.01 -12.35
C CYS A 104 13.24 -12.23 -12.06
N PRO A 105 14.10 -12.51 -13.05
CA PRO A 105 15.46 -12.96 -12.79
C PRO A 105 16.49 -12.22 -13.68
N THR A 106 17.31 -11.36 -13.07
CA THR A 106 18.66 -10.98 -13.56
C THR A 106 19.69 -11.20 -12.48
#